data_AF-A0A251SN81-F1
#
_entry.id   AF-A0A251SN81-F1
#
_cell.length_a   1.000
_cell.length_b   1.000
_cell.length_c   1.000
_cell.angle_alpha   90.00
_cell.angle_beta   90.00
_cell.angle_gamma   90.00
#
_symmetry.space_group_name_H-M   'P 1'
#
loop_
_entity.id
_entity.type
_entity.pdbx_description
1 polymer ?
#
loop_
_entity_poly.entity_id
_entity_poly.type
_entity_poly.pdbx_seq_one_letter_code
_entity_poly.pdbx_strand_id
1 'polypeptide(L)'
;MAYERRESESLWGRFCNWITSTESRLYIGWFGVLMIPTLRAATSVFIIAFIAAPPKQYYFWCHIIPTSAAISLHFYPIWEATSVDEWLYDGGPYELIVLHFLLGVACYMGREWELSFRLGMRPWIVVAYAAPVAVVTVVF
;
A
#
# COMPACT_ATOMS: atom_id res chain seq x y z
N MET A 1 27.21 2.11 -30.21
CA MET A 1 26.17 3.15 -30.07
C MET A 1 25.20 2.93 -28.90
N ALA A 2 24.22 2.00 -28.92
CA ALA A 2 23.31 1.81 -27.77
C ALA A 2 23.98 1.14 -26.54
N TYR A 3 24.96 0.27 -26.78
CA TYR A 3 25.75 -0.39 -25.73
C TYR A 3 26.68 0.60 -25.00
N GLU A 4 27.37 1.48 -25.75
CA GLU A 4 28.26 2.51 -25.20
C GLU A 4 27.51 3.58 -24.38
N ARG A 5 26.27 3.91 -24.74
CA ARG A 5 25.42 4.81 -23.94
C ARG A 5 25.10 4.21 -22.56
N ARG A 6 24.88 2.89 -22.47
CA ARG A 6 24.60 2.20 -21.19
C ARG A 6 25.78 2.19 -20.22
N GLU A 7 27.02 2.17 -20.70
CA GLU A 7 28.21 2.23 -19.83
C GLU A 7 28.46 3.64 -19.27
N SER A 8 28.03 4.68 -19.99
CA SER A 8 28.17 6.07 -19.56
C SER A 8 27.09 6.57 -18.58
N GLU A 9 26.01 5.80 -18.37
CA GLU A 9 24.91 6.19 -17.50
C GLU A 9 25.23 5.93 -16.02
N SER A 10 24.97 6.93 -15.18
CA SER A 10 25.08 6.77 -13.72
C SER A 10 24.16 5.67 -13.20
N LEU A 11 24.50 5.09 -12.04
CA LEU A 11 23.63 4.10 -11.38
C LEU A 11 22.20 4.62 -11.18
N TRP A 12 22.07 5.91 -10.87
CA TRP A 12 20.77 6.57 -10.75
C TRP A 12 20.02 6.65 -12.09
N GLY A 13 20.72 6.95 -13.19
CA GLY A 13 20.12 6.95 -14.53
C GLY A 13 19.60 5.55 -14.91
N ARG A 14 20.41 4.51 -14.65
CA ARG A 14 20.01 3.12 -14.87
C ARG A 14 18.80 2.72 -14.02
N PHE A 15 18.74 3.17 -12.76
CA PHE A 15 17.61 2.94 -11.87
C PHE A 15 16.33 3.63 -12.38
N CYS A 16 16.41 4.91 -12.75
CA CYS A 16 15.27 5.65 -13.31
C CYS A 16 14.74 4.97 -14.57
N ASN A 17 15.64 4.61 -15.49
CA ASN A 17 15.30 3.90 -16.72
C ASN A 17 14.61 2.56 -16.45
N TRP A 18 15.02 1.86 -15.39
CA TRP A 18 14.39 0.61 -14.97
C TRP A 18 12.99 0.82 -14.37
N ILE A 19 12.85 1.78 -13.43
CA ILE A 19 11.58 2.07 -12.76
C ILE A 19 10.50 2.50 -13.76
N THR A 20 10.85 3.31 -14.75
CA THR A 20 9.91 3.84 -15.74
C THR A 20 9.84 3.02 -17.03
N SER A 21 10.41 1.81 -17.05
CA SER A 21 10.41 0.95 -18.23
C SER A 21 9.01 0.41 -18.55
N THR A 22 8.61 0.46 -19.82
CA THR A 22 7.37 -0.13 -20.33
C THR A 22 7.50 -1.61 -20.70
N GLU A 23 8.73 -2.12 -20.78
CA GLU A 23 9.03 -3.52 -21.14
C GLU A 23 8.89 -4.48 -19.93
N SER A 24 8.71 -3.95 -18.72
CA SER A 24 8.50 -4.75 -17.52
C SER A 24 7.16 -5.49 -17.58
N ARG A 25 7.13 -6.77 -17.19
CA ARG A 25 5.89 -7.58 -17.14
C ARG A 25 4.77 -6.93 -16.33
N LEU A 26 5.14 -6.21 -15.27
CA LEU A 26 4.28 -5.34 -14.48
C LEU A 26 4.99 -4.01 -14.35
N TYR A 27 4.37 -2.94 -14.86
CA TYR A 27 4.90 -1.59 -14.75
C TYR A 27 5.12 -1.19 -13.28
N ILE A 28 6.23 -0.53 -12.96
CA ILE A 28 6.50 -0.06 -11.60
C ILE A 28 6.08 1.42 -11.52
N GLY A 29 6.82 2.31 -12.19
CA GLY A 29 6.63 3.76 -12.08
C GLY A 29 7.04 4.30 -10.71
N TRP A 30 7.08 5.62 -10.58
CA TRP A 30 7.41 6.27 -9.30
C TRP A 30 6.36 5.98 -8.23
N PHE A 31 5.09 5.90 -8.61
CA PHE A 31 4.03 5.51 -7.69
C PHE A 31 4.14 4.04 -7.25
N GLY A 32 4.65 3.15 -8.11
CA GLY A 32 4.90 1.75 -7.77
C GLY A 32 5.92 1.56 -6.65
N VAL A 33 6.89 2.48 -6.52
CA VAL A 33 7.91 2.44 -5.46
C VAL A 33 7.26 2.54 -4.07
N LEU A 34 6.18 3.31 -3.93
CA LEU A 34 5.42 3.40 -2.67
C LEU A 34 4.32 2.35 -2.58
N MET A 35 3.61 2.10 -3.69
CA MET A 35 2.49 1.16 -3.75
C MET A 35 2.88 -0.27 -3.35
N ILE A 36 4.01 -0.76 -3.85
CA ILE A 36 4.44 -2.15 -3.62
C ILE A 36 4.70 -2.43 -2.13
N PRO A 37 5.54 -1.68 -1.40
CA PRO A 37 5.79 -1.95 0.00
C PRO A 37 4.53 -1.77 0.87
N THR A 38 3.70 -0.75 0.59
CA THR A 38 2.50 -0.48 1.41
C THR A 38 1.43 -1.55 1.25
N LEU A 39 1.11 -1.94 0.01
CA LEU A 39 0.14 -3.01 -0.23
C LEU A 39 0.66 -4.36 0.26
N ARG A 40 1.98 -4.64 0.16
CA ARG A 40 2.56 -5.86 0.72
C ARG A 40 2.47 -5.90 2.23
N ALA A 41 2.80 -4.80 2.91
CA ALA A 41 2.67 -4.70 4.37
C ALA A 41 1.22 -4.90 4.80
N ALA A 42 0.27 -4.18 4.20
CA ALA A 42 -1.15 -4.30 4.50
C ALA A 42 -1.66 -5.74 4.27
N THR A 43 -1.29 -6.37 3.15
CA THR A 43 -1.70 -7.74 2.82
C THR A 43 -1.11 -8.77 3.80
N SER A 44 0.18 -8.65 4.12
CA SER A 44 0.84 -9.57 5.06
C SER A 44 0.24 -9.46 6.46
N VAL A 45 0.06 -8.24 6.98
CA VAL A 45 -0.54 -8.03 8.31
C VAL A 45 -2.00 -8.46 8.32
N PHE A 46 -2.77 -8.20 7.26
CA PHE A 46 -4.15 -8.68 7.14
C PHE A 46 -4.23 -10.21 7.22
N ILE A 47 -3.40 -10.93 6.46
CA ILE A 47 -3.39 -12.40 6.47
C ILE A 47 -2.99 -12.94 7.84
N ILE A 48 -1.94 -12.38 8.46
CA ILE A 48 -1.48 -12.82 9.78
C ILE A 48 -2.53 -12.53 10.84
N ALA A 49 -3.08 -11.32 10.88
CA ALA A 49 -4.11 -10.94 11.83
C ALA A 49 -5.37 -11.80 11.69
N PHE A 50 -5.73 -12.15 10.45
CA PHE A 50 -6.88 -13.01 10.19
C PHE A 50 -6.69 -14.46 10.66
N ILE A 51 -5.48 -15.01 10.54
CA ILE A 51 -5.16 -16.39 10.94
C ILE A 51 -4.82 -16.50 12.43
N ALA A 52 -4.06 -15.54 12.95
CA ALA A 52 -3.44 -15.59 14.27
C ALA A 52 -4.13 -14.67 15.30
N ALA A 53 -5.32 -14.15 14.99
CA ALA A 53 -6.10 -13.37 15.96
C ALA A 53 -6.24 -14.15 17.27
N PRO A 54 -5.84 -13.57 18.42
CA PRO A 54 -5.91 -14.27 19.69
C PRO A 54 -7.37 -14.67 19.99
N PRO A 55 -7.62 -15.90 20.47
CA PRO A 55 -8.95 -16.50 20.56
C PRO A 55 -9.92 -15.80 21.53
N LYS A 56 -9.49 -14.75 22.25
CA LYS A 56 -10.24 -14.13 23.34
C LYS A 56 -11.40 -13.23 22.88
N GLN A 57 -11.56 -12.94 21.59
CA GLN A 57 -12.75 -12.29 21.01
C GLN A 57 -13.66 -13.33 20.34
N TYR A 58 -14.27 -14.17 21.19
CA TYR A 58 -15.01 -15.40 20.88
C TYR A 58 -16.24 -15.31 19.96
N TYR A 59 -16.55 -14.17 19.33
CA TYR A 59 -17.80 -14.01 18.57
C TYR A 59 -17.64 -13.95 17.04
N PHE A 60 -16.43 -13.70 16.50
CA PHE A 60 -16.21 -13.65 15.06
C PHE A 60 -14.82 -14.18 14.68
N TRP A 61 -14.75 -15.47 14.33
CA TRP A 61 -13.53 -16.17 13.86
C TRP A 61 -13.01 -15.71 12.48
N CYS A 62 -13.48 -14.57 11.97
CA CYS A 62 -13.29 -14.12 10.59
C CYS A 62 -13.42 -12.59 10.48
N HIS A 63 -12.86 -11.84 11.43
CA HIS A 63 -12.84 -10.38 11.34
C HIS A 63 -11.65 -9.77 12.08
N ILE A 64 -11.12 -8.66 11.55
CA ILE A 64 -10.12 -7.84 12.23
C ILE A 64 -10.87 -6.79 13.03
N ILE A 65 -10.71 -6.79 14.35
CA ILE A 65 -11.39 -5.84 15.23
C ILE A 65 -10.84 -4.42 14.98
N PRO A 66 -11.72 -3.40 14.82
CA PRO A 66 -11.30 -2.00 14.77
C PRO A 66 -10.51 -1.58 16.02
N THR A 67 -9.63 -0.60 15.85
CA THR A 67 -8.81 -0.06 16.96
C THR A 67 -9.69 0.41 18.12
N SER A 68 -9.22 0.16 19.34
CA SER A 68 -9.94 0.44 20.59
C SER A 68 -10.41 1.89 20.66
N ALA A 69 -11.64 2.11 21.11
CA ALA A 69 -12.20 3.46 21.30
C ALA A 69 -11.40 4.31 22.32
N ALA A 70 -10.60 3.67 23.19
CA ALA A 70 -9.70 4.36 24.11
C ALA A 70 -8.52 5.05 23.40
N ILE A 71 -8.09 4.52 22.25
CA ILE A 71 -7.08 5.14 21.37
C ILE A 71 -7.70 6.25 20.51
N SER A 72 -8.98 6.12 20.17
CA SER A 72 -9.73 7.13 19.39
C SER A 72 -9.02 7.44 18.05
N LEU A 73 -8.63 8.70 17.80
CA LEU A 73 -7.92 9.15 16.60
C LEU A 73 -6.40 9.30 16.81
N HIS A 74 -5.87 8.83 17.94
CA HIS A 74 -4.43 8.87 18.17
C HIS A 74 -3.72 7.86 17.27
N PHE A 75 -2.58 8.27 16.74
CA PHE A 75 -1.73 7.39 15.95
C PHE A 75 -1.11 6.32 16.85
N TYR A 76 -1.43 5.03 16.63
CA TYR A 76 -0.98 3.92 17.47
C TYR A 76 -0.08 2.92 16.72
N PRO A 77 1.16 3.31 16.41
CA PRO A 77 2.14 2.41 15.79
C PRO A 77 2.63 1.37 16.79
N ILE A 78 3.23 0.28 16.28
CA ILE A 78 3.68 -0.85 17.09
C ILE A 78 4.66 -0.47 18.22
N TRP A 79 5.43 0.61 18.05
CA TRP A 79 6.40 1.09 19.05
C TRP A 79 5.79 1.98 20.14
N GLU A 80 4.51 2.33 20.04
CA GLU A 80 3.78 3.05 21.10
C GLU A 80 3.27 2.10 22.17
N ALA A 81 3.03 0.83 21.82
CA ALA A 81 2.63 -0.21 22.77
C ALA A 81 3.82 -0.69 23.62
N THR A 82 3.54 -1.11 24.85
CA THR A 82 4.54 -1.71 25.74
C THR A 82 4.95 -3.11 25.32
N SER A 83 4.10 -3.80 24.54
CA SER A 83 4.35 -5.12 23.98
C SER A 83 3.54 -5.38 22.71
N VAL A 84 3.95 -6.38 21.92
CA VAL A 84 3.19 -6.81 20.73
C VAL A 84 1.81 -7.38 21.13
N ASP A 85 1.71 -8.04 22.29
CA ASP A 85 0.45 -8.60 22.77
C ASP A 85 -0.58 -7.50 23.10
N GLU A 86 -0.13 -6.40 23.71
CA GLU A 86 -0.96 -5.20 23.93
C GLU A 86 -1.39 -4.57 22.61
N TRP A 87 -0.45 -4.38 21.68
CA TRP A 87 -0.76 -3.81 20.36
C TRP A 87 -1.80 -4.62 19.59
N LEU A 88 -1.72 -5.96 19.66
CA LEU A 88 -2.71 -6.87 19.10
C LEU A 88 -4.05 -6.79 19.83
N TYR A 89 -4.04 -6.64 21.16
CA TYR A 89 -5.23 -6.53 21.98
C TYR A 89 -6.04 -5.26 21.69
N ASP A 90 -5.36 -4.13 21.51
CA ASP A 90 -6.00 -2.84 21.27
C ASP A 90 -6.43 -2.62 19.80
N GLY A 91 -6.22 -3.61 18.93
CA GLY A 91 -6.58 -3.49 17.52
C GLY A 91 -5.60 -2.64 16.70
N GLY A 92 -4.34 -2.56 17.10
CA GLY A 92 -3.27 -1.92 16.33
C GLY A 92 -3.12 -2.42 14.87
N PRO A 93 -3.32 -3.72 14.56
CA PRO A 93 -3.31 -4.20 13.17
C PRO A 93 -4.31 -3.49 12.26
N TYR A 94 -5.48 -3.09 12.77
CA TYR A 94 -6.50 -2.43 11.98
C TYR A 94 -6.01 -1.08 11.43
N GLU A 95 -5.48 -0.22 12.31
CA GLU A 95 -4.94 1.09 11.94
C GLU A 95 -3.79 0.94 10.94
N LEU A 96 -2.87 0.00 11.18
CA LEU A 96 -1.77 -0.28 10.25
C LEU A 96 -2.28 -0.67 8.86
N ILE A 97 -3.23 -1.61 8.78
CA ILE A 97 -3.79 -2.08 7.52
C ILE A 97 -4.47 -0.93 6.79
N VAL A 98 -5.35 -0.18 7.47
CA VAL A 98 -6.11 0.93 6.85
C VAL A 98 -5.15 1.99 6.29
N LEU A 99 -4.19 2.47 7.07
CA LEU A 99 -3.27 3.53 6.62
C LEU A 99 -2.42 3.09 5.43
N HIS A 100 -1.86 1.87 5.46
CA HIS A 100 -1.05 1.35 4.37
C HIS A 100 -1.89 1.00 3.13
N PHE A 101 -3.11 0.52 3.32
CA PHE A 101 -4.04 0.23 2.23
C PHE A 101 -4.47 1.51 1.51
N LEU A 102 -4.91 2.54 2.24
CA LEU A 102 -5.31 3.84 1.68
C LEU A 102 -4.18 4.49 0.88
N LEU A 103 -2.96 4.49 1.43
CA LEU A 103 -1.78 4.96 0.70
C LEU A 103 -1.49 4.11 -0.54
N GLY A 104 -1.62 2.79 -0.42
CA GLY A 104 -1.43 1.84 -1.52
C GLY A 104 -2.40 2.05 -2.67
N VAL A 105 -3.70 2.20 -2.41
CA VAL A 105 -4.72 2.43 -3.45
C VAL A 105 -4.60 3.83 -4.06
N ALA A 106 -4.24 4.85 -3.28
CA ALA A 106 -3.92 6.17 -3.82
C ALA A 106 -2.71 6.14 -4.76
N CYS A 107 -1.66 5.39 -4.40
CA CYS A 107 -0.51 5.20 -5.28
C CYS A 107 -0.87 4.33 -6.50
N TYR A 108 -1.75 3.35 -6.36
CA TYR A 108 -2.24 2.58 -7.51
C TYR A 108 -2.95 3.47 -8.53
N MET A 109 -3.83 4.36 -8.06
CA MET A 109 -4.48 5.38 -8.88
C MET A 109 -3.44 6.25 -9.62
N GLY A 110 -2.42 6.76 -8.91
CA GLY A 110 -1.32 7.52 -9.52
C GLY A 110 -0.51 6.72 -10.53
N ARG A 111 -0.32 5.41 -10.31
CA ARG A 111 0.39 4.51 -11.24
C ARG A 111 -0.39 4.30 -12.53
N GLU A 112 -1.72 4.18 -12.48
CA GLU A 112 -2.56 4.09 -13.69
C GLU A 112 -2.45 5.34 -14.56
N TRP A 113 -2.44 6.50 -13.93
CA TRP A 113 -2.13 7.76 -14.58
C TRP A 113 -0.73 7.74 -15.20
N GLU A 114 0.32 7.45 -14.42
CA GLU A 114 1.71 7.47 -14.89
C GLU A 114 1.91 6.57 -16.12
N LEU A 115 1.36 5.35 -16.10
CA LEU A 115 1.43 4.43 -17.24
C LEU A 115 0.68 4.95 -18.47
N SER A 116 -0.50 5.55 -18.27
CA SER A 116 -1.27 6.16 -19.37
C SER A 116 -0.46 7.25 -20.07
N PHE A 117 0.26 8.07 -19.31
CA PHE A 117 1.16 9.09 -19.86
C PHE A 117 2.34 8.48 -20.62
N ARG A 118 2.97 7.41 -20.10
CA ARG A 118 4.09 6.72 -20.78
C ARG A 118 3.67 6.09 -22.10
N LEU A 119 2.44 5.59 -22.20
CA LEU A 119 1.91 4.97 -23.40
C LEU A 119 1.24 5.95 -24.37
N GLY A 120 1.15 7.24 -24.02
CA GLY A 120 0.44 8.25 -24.84
C GLY A 120 -1.08 8.02 -24.90
N MET A 121 -1.65 7.35 -23.91
CA MET A 121 -3.08 7.06 -23.81
C MET A 121 -3.85 8.23 -23.18
N ARG A 122 -5.17 8.25 -23.38
CA ARG A 122 -6.04 9.22 -22.69
C ARG A 122 -6.16 8.86 -21.19
N PRO A 123 -5.95 9.81 -20.25
CA PRO A 123 -5.83 9.50 -18.83
C PRO A 123 -7.20 9.47 -18.11
N TRP A 124 -8.17 8.70 -18.62
CA TRP A 124 -9.52 8.62 -18.03
C TRP A 124 -9.73 7.42 -17.10
N ILE A 125 -8.86 6.40 -17.17
CA ILE A 125 -8.92 5.21 -16.31
C ILE A 125 -8.80 5.63 -14.82
N VAL A 126 -7.84 6.51 -14.53
CA VAL A 126 -7.63 7.05 -13.17
C VAL A 126 -8.87 7.77 -12.62
N VAL A 127 -9.64 8.44 -13.48
CA VAL A 127 -10.86 9.16 -13.08
C VAL A 127 -11.97 8.17 -12.72
N ALA A 128 -12.10 7.07 -13.47
CA ALA A 128 -13.04 6.01 -13.13
C ALA A 128 -12.63 5.29 -11.83
N TYR A 129 -11.33 5.04 -11.64
CA TYR A 129 -10.81 4.41 -10.42
C TYR A 129 -10.90 5.30 -9.17
N ALA A 130 -10.99 6.62 -9.33
CA ALA A 130 -11.20 7.52 -8.20
C ALA A 130 -12.51 7.26 -7.45
N ALA A 131 -13.55 6.74 -8.11
CA ALA A 131 -14.84 6.44 -7.47
C ALA A 131 -14.73 5.38 -6.35
N PRO A 132 -14.19 4.16 -6.60
CA PRO A 132 -13.99 3.18 -5.52
C PRO A 132 -12.96 3.65 -4.47
N VAL A 133 -11.94 4.43 -4.86
CA VAL A 133 -10.99 5.01 -3.89
C VAL A 133 -11.69 5.97 -2.93
N ALA A 134 -12.59 6.82 -3.44
CA ALA A 134 -13.37 7.73 -2.61
C ALA A 134 -14.28 6.97 -1.64
N VAL A 135 -14.95 5.90 -2.10
CA VAL A 135 -15.79 5.06 -1.24
C VAL A 135 -14.96 4.47 -0.09
N VAL A 136 -13.81 3.88 -0.41
CA VAL A 136 -12.91 3.28 0.59
C VAL A 136 -12.41 4.32 1.59
N THR A 137 -12.10 5.53 1.15
CA THR A 137 -11.61 6.64 2.01
C THR A 137 -12.69 7.20 2.95
N VAL A 138 -13.97 7.02 2.61
CA VAL A 138 -15.09 7.47 3.46
C VAL A 138 -15.48 6.41 4.50
N VAL A 139 -15.28 5.14 4.17
CA VAL A 139 -15.68 4.02 5.02
C VAL A 139 -14.64 3.67 6.08
N PHE A 140 -13.36 3.90 5.78
CA PHE A 140 -12.23 3.70 6.70
C PHE A 140 -11.74 5.03 7.24
#